data_AF-A0A7S0X072-F1
#
_entry.id   AF-A0A7S0X072-F1
#
_cell.length_a   1.000
_cell.length_b   1.000
_cell.length_c   1.000
_cell.angle_alpha   90.00
_cell.angle_beta   90.00
_cell.angle_gamma   90.00
#
_symmetry.space_group_name_H-M   'P 1'
#
loop_
_entity.id
_entity.type
_entity.pdbx_description
1 polymer ?
#
loop_
_entity_poly.entity_id
_entity_poly.type
_entity_poly.pdbx_seq_one_letter_code
_entity_poly.pdbx_strand_id
1 'polypeptide(L)'
;IVGANLPSLSRALVACGWFGIQTWVGGNSIYQMLVAISAGSVVQPVIAWLGISFPELACFSVFWAAQVWIVLNGMEAIRLLEKYSAPLLIALSAALLIW
;
A
#
# COMPACT_ATOMS: atom_id res chain seq x y z
N ILE A 1 4.26 -19.63 31.19
CA ILE A 1 3.42 -18.64 30.45
C ILE A 1 4.27 -17.51 29.81
N VAL A 2 5.58 -17.38 30.08
CA VAL A 2 6.43 -16.28 29.56
C VAL A 2 7.18 -16.59 28.25
N GLY A 3 7.14 -17.83 27.74
CA GLY A 3 7.93 -18.21 26.54
C GLY A 3 7.31 -17.88 25.18
N ALA A 4 5.98 -17.70 25.09
CA ALA A 4 5.27 -17.54 23.81
C ALA A 4 5.16 -16.08 23.33
N ASN A 5 5.46 -15.11 24.18
CA ASN A 5 5.30 -13.70 23.84
C ASN A 5 6.37 -13.22 22.85
N LEU A 6 7.62 -13.70 23.00
CA LEU A 6 8.73 -13.34 22.12
C LEU A 6 8.51 -13.77 20.65
N PRO A 7 8.06 -15.01 20.34
CA PRO A 7 7.74 -15.39 18.96
C PRO A 7 6.47 -14.71 18.44
N SER A 8 5.50 -14.38 19.30
CA SER A 8 4.31 -13.64 18.86
C SER A 8 4.64 -12.21 18.44
N LEU A 9 5.54 -11.55 19.17
CA LEU A 9 6.00 -10.19 18.89
C LEU A 9 6.88 -10.14 17.64
N SER A 10 7.76 -11.12 17.43
CA SER A 10 8.58 -11.17 16.21
C SER A 10 7.71 -11.35 14.96
N ARG A 11 6.67 -12.19 15.03
CA ARG A 11 5.69 -12.34 13.93
C ARG A 11 4.93 -11.02 13.68
N ALA A 12 4.51 -10.33 14.74
CA ALA A 12 3.85 -9.03 14.60
C ALA A 12 4.77 -7.99 13.95
N LEU A 13 6.05 -7.95 14.33
CA LEU A 13 7.03 -7.00 13.78
C LEU A 13 7.27 -7.23 12.29
N VAL A 14 7.46 -8.48 11.87
CA VAL A 14 7.61 -8.82 10.45
C VAL A 14 6.35 -8.49 9.66
N ALA A 15 5.16 -8.76 10.21
CA ALA A 15 3.89 -8.41 9.59
C ALA A 15 3.74 -6.89 9.40
N CYS A 16 4.11 -6.09 10.41
CA CYS A 16 4.12 -4.62 10.32
C CYS A 16 5.12 -4.12 9.27
N GLY A 17 6.31 -4.72 9.19
CA GLY A 17 7.31 -4.40 8.17
C GLY A 17 6.79 -4.66 6.76
N TRP A 18 6.15 -5.82 6.54
CA TRP A 18 5.55 -6.16 5.25
C TRP A 18 4.39 -5.23 4.90
N PHE A 19 3.54 -4.89 5.87
CA PHE A 19 2.48 -3.90 5.70
C PHE A 19 3.05 -2.54 5.27
N GLY A 20 4.12 -2.08 5.91
CA GLY A 20 4.81 -0.84 5.53
C GLY A 20 5.25 -0.84 4.07
N ILE A 21 5.92 -1.90 3.63
CA ILE A 21 6.39 -2.04 2.24
C ILE A 21 5.21 -2.03 1.25
N GLN A 22 4.13 -2.76 1.54
CA GLN A 22 2.95 -2.80 0.67
C GLN A 22 2.26 -1.44 0.56
N THR A 23 2.14 -0.70 1.68
CA THR A 23 1.60 0.67 1.65
C THR A 23 2.51 1.63 0.88
N TRP A 24 3.83 1.44 0.94
CA TRP A 24 4.79 2.24 0.21
C TRP A 24 4.65 2.05 -1.30
N VAL A 25 4.66 0.79 -1.76
CA VAL A 25 4.49 0.45 -3.18
C VAL A 25 3.13 0.93 -3.71
N GLY A 26 2.06 0.78 -2.91
CA GLY A 26 0.73 1.29 -3.27
C GLY A 26 0.69 2.82 -3.39
N GLY A 27 1.30 3.54 -2.44
CA GLY A 27 1.41 5.00 -2.46
C GLY A 27 2.17 5.53 -3.68
N ASN A 28 3.31 4.89 -4.02
CA ASN A 28 4.06 5.23 -5.23
C ASN A 28 3.27 4.93 -6.51
N SER A 29 2.52 3.83 -6.56
CA SER A 29 1.67 3.50 -7.72
C SER A 29 0.58 4.57 -7.95
N ILE A 30 -0.03 5.08 -6.88
CA ILE A 30 -1.02 6.17 -6.95
C ILE A 30 -0.35 7.47 -7.41
N TYR A 31 0.84 7.78 -6.89
CA TYR A 31 1.61 8.95 -7.33
C TYR A 31 1.95 8.88 -8.83
N GLN A 32 2.45 7.74 -9.32
CA GLN A 32 2.72 7.52 -10.74
C GLN A 32 1.46 7.63 -11.60
N MET A 33 0.33 7.09 -11.14
CA MET A 33 -0.95 7.24 -11.82
C MET A 33 -1.39 8.71 -11.90
N LEU A 34 -1.20 9.47 -10.82
CA LEU A 34 -1.52 10.90 -10.77
C LEU A 34 -0.59 11.72 -11.70
N VAL A 35 0.69 11.40 -11.76
CA VAL A 35 1.66 12.02 -12.69
C VAL A 35 1.28 11.72 -14.14
N ALA A 36 0.90 10.48 -14.46
CA ALA A 36 0.48 10.07 -15.79
C ALA A 36 -0.81 10.80 -16.24
N ILE A 37 -1.79 10.95 -15.34
CA ILE A 37 -3.05 11.66 -15.63
C ILE A 37 -2.84 13.18 -15.75
N SER A 38 -1.95 13.76 -14.93
CA SER A 38 -1.68 15.20 -14.89
C SER A 38 -0.64 15.67 -15.92
N ALA A 39 -0.24 14.79 -16.86
CA ALA A 39 0.76 15.06 -17.89
C ALA A 39 2.08 15.65 -17.34
N GLY A 40 2.48 15.26 -16.12
CA GLY A 40 3.72 15.74 -15.49
C GLY A 40 3.62 17.09 -14.77
N SER A 41 2.44 17.70 -14.63
CA SER A 41 2.27 18.98 -13.91
C SER A 41 2.38 18.87 -12.38
N VAL A 42 2.30 17.65 -11.83
CA VAL A 42 2.39 17.36 -10.37
C VAL A 42 3.83 17.11 -9.91
N VAL A 43 4.82 17.20 -10.81
CA VAL A 43 6.25 17.05 -10.45
C VAL A 43 6.72 18.29 -9.69
N GLN A 44 6.48 18.29 -8.38
CA GLN A 44 7.06 19.25 -7.44
C GLN A 44 8.51 18.87 -7.14
N PRO A 45 9.40 19.84 -6.91
CA PRO A 45 10.82 19.58 -6.66
C PRO A 45 11.00 18.67 -5.44
N VAL A 46 11.89 17.67 -5.60
CA VAL A 46 12.30 16.72 -4.57
C VAL A 46 12.94 17.48 -3.41
N ILE A 47 12.49 17.21 -2.18
CA ILE A 47 13.14 17.71 -0.97
C ILE A 47 14.42 16.90 -0.77
N ALA A 48 15.57 17.55 -0.98
CA ALA A 48 16.91 16.93 -1.06
C ALA A 48 17.34 16.12 0.18
N TRP A 49 16.67 16.29 1.33
CA TRP A 49 16.95 15.53 2.55
C TRP A 49 16.17 14.20 2.61
N LEU A 50 14.97 14.15 2.03
CA LEU A 50 14.05 13.01 2.17
C LEU A 50 13.97 12.12 0.92
N GLY A 51 14.45 12.60 -0.24
CA GLY A 51 14.40 11.85 -1.50
C GLY A 51 12.98 11.59 -2.03
N ILE A 52 11.96 12.18 -1.40
CA ILE A 52 10.52 11.97 -1.66
C ILE A 52 9.87 13.35 -1.85
N SER A 53 8.98 13.46 -2.83
CA SER A 53 8.23 14.69 -3.09
C SER A 53 7.04 14.83 -2.11
N PHE A 54 6.71 16.07 -1.69
CA PHE A 54 5.55 16.34 -0.81
C PHE A 54 4.23 15.68 -1.31
N PRO A 55 3.90 15.70 -2.61
CA PRO A 55 2.73 14.99 -3.13
C PRO A 55 2.82 13.46 -3.05
N GLU A 56 4.01 12.87 -3.15
CA GLU A 56 4.22 11.42 -2.99
C GLU A 56 4.02 10.98 -1.54
N LEU A 57 4.51 11.78 -0.58
CA LEU A 57 4.28 11.55 0.84
C LEU A 57 2.80 11.74 1.21
N ALA A 58 2.13 12.73 0.60
CA ALA A 58 0.69 12.93 0.75
C ALA A 58 -0.09 11.72 0.22
N CYS A 59 0.19 11.25 -1.00
CA CYS A 59 -0.44 10.06 -1.56
C CYS A 59 -0.20 8.80 -0.71
N PHE A 60 1.04 8.62 -0.23
CA PHE A 60 1.37 7.55 0.71
C PHE A 60 0.56 7.65 2.01
N SER A 61 0.48 8.83 2.62
CA SER A 61 -0.25 9.03 3.88
C SER A 61 -1.76 8.81 3.74
N VAL A 62 -2.36 9.22 2.61
CA VAL A 62 -3.76 8.98 2.29
C VAL A 62 -4.00 7.48 2.10
N PHE A 63 -3.15 6.79 1.36
CA PHE A 63 -3.28 5.35 1.14
C PHE A 63 -3.09 4.56 2.44
N TRP A 64 -2.11 4.95 3.25
CA TRP A 64 -1.89 4.38 4.57
C TRP A 64 -3.10 4.59 5.48
N ALA A 65 -3.66 5.79 5.54
CA ALA A 65 -4.84 6.09 6.33
C ALA A 65 -6.08 5.30 5.86
N ALA A 66 -6.26 5.13 4.55
CA ALA A 66 -7.32 4.29 3.99
C ALA A 66 -7.18 2.83 4.45
N GLN A 67 -5.95 2.28 4.44
CA GLN A 67 -5.67 0.93 4.91
C GLN A 67 -5.95 0.79 6.41
N VAL A 68 -5.55 1.76 7.24
CA VAL A 68 -5.88 1.78 8.68
C VAL A 68 -7.39 1.84 8.89
N TRP A 69 -8.11 2.66 8.12
CA TRP A 69 -9.56 2.75 8.19
C TRP A 69 -10.25 1.42 7.85
N ILE A 70 -9.78 0.71 6.82
CA ILE A 70 -10.27 -0.64 6.48
C ILE A 70 -10.04 -1.63 7.63
N VAL A 71 -8.85 -1.58 8.26
CA VAL A 71 -8.54 -2.45 9.42
C VAL A 71 -9.45 -2.14 10.62
N LEU A 72 -9.76 -0.87 10.87
CA LEU A 72 -10.66 -0.45 11.96
C LEU A 72 -12.11 -0.88 11.72
N ASN A 73 -12.57 -0.95 10.47
CA ASN A 73 -13.91 -1.43 10.11
C ASN A 73 -14.10 -2.95 10.29
N GLY A 74 -13.06 -3.69 10.68
CA GLY A 74 -13.13 -5.09 11.06
C GLY A 74 -12.96 -6.08 9.89
N MET A 75 -13.03 -7.38 10.23
CA MET A 75 -12.70 -8.47 9.28
C MET A 75 -13.64 -8.58 8.08
N GLU A 76 -14.84 -8.03 8.16
CA GLU A 76 -15.82 -8.11 7.08
C GLU A 76 -15.41 -7.25 5.87
N ALA A 77 -14.89 -6.04 6.13
CA ALA A 77 -14.33 -5.18 5.09
C ALA A 77 -13.12 -5.83 4.40
N ILE A 78 -12.24 -6.48 5.17
CA ILE A 78 -11.07 -7.20 4.65
C ILE A 78 -11.50 -8.35 3.74
N ARG A 79 -12.48 -9.16 4.18
CA ARG A 79 -12.98 -10.31 3.41
C ARG A 79 -13.64 -9.88 2.10
N LEU A 80 -14.35 -8.75 2.11
CA LEU A 80 -14.93 -8.18 0.90
C LEU A 80 -13.84 -7.69 -0.06
N LEU A 81 -12.83 -6.99 0.45
CA LEU A 81 -11.67 -6.54 -0.34
C LEU A 81 -10.95 -7.73 -0.99
N GLU A 82 -10.73 -8.80 -0.23
CA GLU A 82 -10.07 -10.03 -0.70
C GLU A 82 -10.88 -10.73 -1.80
N LYS A 83 -12.22 -10.83 -1.62
CA LYS A 83 -13.12 -11.43 -2.61
C LYS A 83 -13.06 -10.73 -3.97
N TYR A 84 -12.85 -9.41 -4.01
CA TYR A 84 -12.71 -8.65 -5.26
C TYR A 84 -11.26 -8.60 -5.77
N SER A 85 -10.28 -8.52 -4.88
CA SER A 85 -8.86 -8.42 -5.25
C SER A 85 -8.34 -9.70 -5.90
N ALA A 86 -8.74 -10.88 -5.38
CA ALA A 86 -8.31 -12.17 -5.91
C ALA A 86 -8.66 -12.40 -7.40
N PRO A 87 -9.92 -12.26 -7.86
CA PRO A 87 -10.25 -12.43 -9.26
C PRO A 87 -9.62 -11.34 -10.14
N LEU A 88 -9.50 -10.12 -9.63
CA LEU A 88 -8.89 -9.00 -10.36
C LEU A 88 -7.40 -9.25 -10.61
N LEU A 89 -6.65 -9.71 -9.61
CA LEU A 89 -5.23 -10.04 -9.77
C LEU A 89 -5.02 -11.15 -10.80
N ILE A 90 -5.84 -12.21 -10.75
CA ILE A 90 -5.74 -13.32 -11.70
C ILE A 90 -6.06 -12.83 -13.11
N ALA A 91 -7.14 -12.06 -13.28
CA ALA A 91 -7.52 -11.51 -14.56
C ALA A 91 -6.44 -10.59 -15.15
N LEU A 92 -5.86 -9.69 -14.36
CA LEU A 92 -4.76 -8.82 -14.79
C LEU A 92 -3.50 -9.62 -15.17
N SER A 93 -3.15 -10.64 -14.37
CA SER A 93 -1.99 -11.49 -14.69
C SER A 93 -2.19 -12.28 -15.99
N ALA A 94 -3.41 -12.78 -16.25
CA ALA A 94 -3.72 -13.48 -17.48
C ALA A 94 -3.73 -12.53 -18.68
N ALA A 95 -4.30 -11.34 -18.53
CA ALA A 95 -4.28 -10.31 -19.57
C ALA A 95 -2.85 -9.89 -19.94
N LEU A 96 -1.95 -9.76 -18.96
CA LEU A 96 -0.54 -9.44 -19.19
C LEU A 96 0.22 -10.56 -19.93
N LEU A 97 -0.17 -11.83 -19.74
CA LEU A 97 0.42 -12.97 -20.46
C LEU A 97 -0.11 -13.14 -21.88
N ILE A 98 -1.33 -12.66 -22.14
CA ILE A 98 -1.96 -12.69 -23.47
C ILE A 98 -1.45 -11.53 -24.33
N TRP A 99 -1.10 -10.40 -23.72
CA TRP A 99 -0.51 -9.23 -24.36
C TRP A 99 0.92 -9.50 -24.83
#